data_AF-A0A9D1JG34-F1
#
_entry.id   AF-A0A9D1JG34-F1
#
_cell.length_a   1.000
_cell.length_b   1.000
_cell.length_c   1.000
_cell.angle_alpha   90.00
_cell.angle_beta   90.00
_cell.angle_gamma   90.00
#
_symmetry.space_group_name_H-M   'P 1'
#
loop_
_entity.id
_entity.type
_entity.pdbx_description
1 polymer ?
#
loop_
_entity_poly.entity_id
_entity_poly.type
_entity_poly.pdbx_seq_one_letter_code
_entity_poly.pdbx_strand_id
1 'polypeptide(L)'
;MEFTVLHMDEPVANVWVSADHKQVRIDKLIPDGFKQPFCGDKLDTFRVYQFLKDRCYEDGRGDLQEILAQAGMSSNDPWEWVKHSHGVTYEDFWWIRFPGEQLTWKDVRVR
;
A
#
# COMPACT_ATOMS: atom_id res chain seq x y z
N MET A 1 7.07 -8.87 5.38
CA MET A 1 6.55 -7.50 5.53
C MET A 1 5.19 -7.57 6.21
N GLU A 2 4.89 -6.66 7.12
CA GLU A 2 3.60 -6.60 7.80
C GLU A 2 3.13 -5.15 7.84
N PHE A 3 1.83 -4.93 7.62
CA PHE A 3 1.24 -3.61 7.64
C PHE A 3 -0.28 -3.67 7.83
N THR A 4 -0.85 -2.57 8.29
CA THR A 4 -2.30 -2.35 8.35
C THR A 4 -2.69 -1.41 7.21
N VAL A 5 -3.72 -1.78 6.45
CA VAL A 5 -4.38 -0.89 5.50
C VAL A 5 -5.47 -0.12 6.23
N LEU A 6 -5.47 1.19 6.05
CA LEU A 6 -6.46 2.09 6.62
C LEU A 6 -7.22 2.80 5.50
N HIS A 7 -8.46 3.16 5.77
CA HIS A 7 -9.22 4.14 5.00
C HIS A 7 -9.38 5.39 5.87
N MET A 8 -8.66 6.48 5.55
CA MET A 8 -8.41 7.57 6.50
C MET A 8 -7.86 7.00 7.82
N ASP A 9 -8.48 7.24 8.98
CA ASP A 9 -8.00 6.72 10.27
C ASP A 9 -8.62 5.37 10.67
N GLU A 10 -9.47 4.78 9.83
CA GLU A 10 -10.16 3.51 10.12
C GLU A 10 -9.35 2.31 9.59
N PRO A 11 -8.91 1.37 10.43
CA PRO A 11 -8.27 0.13 9.98
C PRO A 11 -9.26 -0.77 9.23
N VAL A 12 -8.92 -1.20 8.02
CA VAL A 12 -9.81 -2.01 7.17
C VAL A 12 -9.28 -3.42 6.90
N ALA A 13 -7.97 -3.62 6.92
CA ALA A 13 -7.35 -4.94 6.78
C ALA A 13 -5.95 -4.97 7.40
N ASN A 14 -5.55 -6.12 7.95
CA ASN A 14 -4.15 -6.40 8.27
C ASN A 14 -3.56 -7.32 7.20
N VAL A 15 -2.36 -7.00 6.74
CA VAL A 15 -1.68 -7.76 5.69
C VAL A 15 -0.30 -8.19 6.21
N TRP A 16 -0.06 -9.49 6.14
CA TRP A 16 1.25 -10.08 6.34
C TRP A 16 1.72 -10.74 5.05
N VAL A 17 2.99 -10.54 4.72
CA VAL A 17 3.66 -11.08 3.54
C VAL A 17 4.95 -11.75 3.99
N SER A 18 5.20 -12.97 3.54
CA SER A 18 6.44 -13.69 3.82
C SER A 18 7.67 -12.97 3.24
N ALA A 19 8.86 -13.24 3.79
CA ALA A 19 10.10 -12.58 3.34
C ALA A 19 10.46 -12.88 1.87
N ASP A 20 10.01 -14.01 1.34
CA ASP A 20 10.19 -14.40 -0.07
C ASP A 20 9.04 -13.93 -0.99
N HIS A 21 8.09 -13.16 -0.44
CA HIS A 21 6.89 -12.66 -1.12
C HIS A 21 6.01 -13.76 -1.75
N LYS A 22 6.11 -15.02 -1.31
CA LYS A 22 5.29 -16.12 -1.87
C LYS A 22 4.01 -16.39 -1.11
N GLN A 23 3.97 -16.05 0.18
CA GLN A 23 2.82 -16.27 1.05
C GLN A 23 2.30 -14.94 1.55
N VAL A 24 0.98 -14.84 1.62
CA VAL A 24 0.29 -13.70 2.21
C VAL A 24 -0.82 -14.16 3.12
N ARG A 25 -1.10 -13.36 4.14
CA ARG A 25 -2.32 -13.45 4.94
C ARG A 25 -2.98 -12.08 4.93
N ILE A 26 -4.25 -12.04 4.57
CA ILE A 26 -5.08 -10.84 4.58
C ILE A 26 -6.20 -11.07 5.57
N ASP A 27 -6.16 -10.36 6.69
CA ASP A 27 -7.18 -10.39 7.73
C ASP A 27 -8.09 -9.17 7.53
N LYS A 28 -9.28 -9.37 6.93
CA LYS A 28 -10.27 -8.30 6.72
C LYS A 28 -10.89 -7.89 8.05
N LEU A 29 -10.76 -6.61 8.42
CA LEU A 29 -11.31 -6.06 9.67
C LEU A 29 -12.73 -5.53 9.50
N ILE A 30 -13.11 -5.23 8.25
CA ILE A 30 -14.45 -4.82 7.86
C ILE A 30 -14.97 -5.72 6.72
N PRO A 31 -16.30 -5.88 6.58
CA PRO A 31 -16.91 -6.57 5.44
C PRO A 31 -16.56 -5.91 4.10
N ASP A 32 -16.79 -6.65 3.02
CA ASP A 32 -16.62 -6.16 1.66
C ASP A 32 -17.51 -4.93 1.40
N GLY A 33 -16.95 -3.93 0.74
CA GLY A 33 -17.61 -2.66 0.48
C GLY A 33 -16.61 -1.61 -0.01
N PHE A 34 -17.07 -0.37 -0.19
CA PHE A 34 -16.25 0.70 -0.76
C PHE A 34 -14.96 0.98 0.03
N LYS A 35 -14.95 0.75 1.35
CA LYS A 35 -13.76 0.97 2.18
C LYS A 35 -12.80 -0.22 2.22
N GLN A 36 -13.19 -1.39 1.74
CA GLN A 36 -12.39 -2.61 1.80
C GLN A 36 -11.71 -2.85 0.44
N PRO A 37 -10.38 -2.65 0.32
CA PRO A 37 -9.71 -2.85 -0.97
C PRO A 37 -9.59 -4.33 -1.36
N PHE A 38 -9.67 -5.25 -0.39
CA PHE A 38 -9.53 -6.70 -0.63
C PHE A 38 -10.89 -7.41 -0.70
N CYS A 39 -11.81 -6.91 -1.52
CA CYS A 39 -13.11 -7.55 -1.74
C CYS A 39 -12.98 -8.93 -2.42
N GLY A 40 -13.93 -9.81 -2.09
CA GLY A 40 -14.00 -11.18 -2.58
C GLY A 40 -13.22 -12.18 -1.72
N ASP A 41 -13.24 -13.43 -2.18
CA ASP A 41 -12.64 -14.57 -1.47
C ASP A 41 -11.21 -14.88 -1.93
N LYS A 42 -10.80 -14.31 -3.08
CA LYS A 42 -9.46 -14.53 -3.63
C LYS A 42 -8.45 -13.58 -2.99
N LEU A 43 -7.93 -14.00 -1.84
CA LEU A 43 -6.94 -13.28 -1.03
C LEU A 43 -5.56 -13.90 -1.21
N ASP A 44 -4.97 -13.71 -2.39
CA ASP A 44 -3.66 -14.27 -2.75
C ASP A 44 -2.56 -13.21 -2.89
N THR A 45 -1.33 -13.68 -3.13
CA THR A 45 -0.15 -12.82 -3.27
C THR A 45 -0.30 -11.83 -4.42
N PHE A 46 -0.93 -12.25 -5.52
CA PHE A 46 -1.19 -11.37 -6.66
C PHE A 46 -2.12 -10.21 -6.28
N ARG A 47 -3.15 -10.48 -5.47
CA ARG A 47 -4.05 -9.44 -4.97
C ARG A 47 -3.33 -8.37 -4.14
N VAL A 48 -2.42 -8.80 -3.24
CA VAL A 48 -1.60 -7.86 -2.46
C VAL A 48 -0.67 -7.08 -3.37
N TYR A 49 0.05 -7.77 -4.27
CA TYR A 49 0.99 -7.11 -5.18
C TYR A 49 0.30 -6.08 -6.06
N GLN A 50 -0.87 -6.39 -6.62
CA GLN A 50 -1.63 -5.45 -7.44
C GLN A 50 -2.05 -4.22 -6.62
N PHE A 51 -2.55 -4.42 -5.40
CA PHE A 51 -2.88 -3.31 -4.52
C PHE A 51 -1.68 -2.39 -4.29
N LEU A 52 -0.50 -2.94 -3.97
CA LEU A 52 0.72 -2.13 -3.80
C LEU A 52 1.17 -1.46 -5.10
N LYS A 53 1.05 -2.15 -6.24
CA LYS A 53 1.43 -1.60 -7.55
C LYS A 53 0.56 -0.41 -7.94
N ASP A 54 -0.74 -0.46 -7.64
CA ASP A 54 -1.68 0.65 -7.86
C ASP A 54 -1.34 1.88 -6.98
N ARG A 55 -0.46 1.74 -5.99
CA ARG A 55 0.06 2.85 -5.16
C ARG A 55 1.40 3.41 -5.65
N CYS A 56 1.95 2.84 -6.71
CA CYS A 56 3.20 3.29 -7.32
C CYS A 56 2.91 4.21 -8.49
N TYR A 57 3.93 4.95 -8.94
CA TYR A 57 3.82 5.66 -10.21
C TYR A 57 3.74 4.68 -11.38
N GLU A 58 3.13 5.13 -12.48
CA GLU A 58 3.10 4.36 -13.73
C GLU A 58 4.51 4.13 -14.27
N ASP A 59 4.84 2.89 -14.68
CA ASP A 59 6.18 2.54 -15.14
C ASP A 59 6.64 3.28 -16.42
N GLY A 60 5.68 3.76 -17.22
CA GLY A 60 5.92 4.50 -18.47
C GLY A 60 6.02 6.02 -18.30
N ARG A 61 5.93 6.54 -17.06
CA ARG A 61 5.94 7.97 -16.79
C ARG A 61 7.30 8.59 -17.13
N GLY A 62 7.30 9.68 -17.92
CA GLY A 62 8.52 10.29 -18.45
C GLY A 62 9.49 10.82 -17.39
N ASP A 63 8.97 11.31 -16.27
CA ASP A 63 9.70 11.85 -15.11
C ASP A 63 9.92 10.80 -14.00
N LEU A 64 9.63 9.52 -14.23
CA LEU A 64 9.73 8.47 -13.20
C LEU A 64 11.15 8.37 -12.61
N GLN A 65 12.19 8.44 -13.43
CA GLN A 65 13.57 8.34 -12.97
C GLN A 65 13.97 9.49 -12.04
N GLU A 66 13.49 10.70 -12.31
CA GLU A 66 13.75 11.87 -11.45
C GLU A 66 13.03 11.72 -10.11
N ILE A 67 11.78 11.26 -10.13
CA ILE A 67 11.00 10.98 -8.91
C ILE A 67 11.69 9.92 -8.05
N LEU A 68 12.11 8.80 -8.65
CA LEU A 68 12.82 7.73 -7.95
C LEU A 68 14.15 8.24 -7.38
N ALA A 69 14.92 9.04 -8.15
CA ALA A 69 16.17 9.62 -7.68
C ALA A 69 15.97 10.57 -6.49
N GLN A 70 14.92 11.40 -6.51
CA GLN A 70 14.55 12.27 -5.38
C GLN A 70 14.15 11.47 -4.12
N ALA A 71 13.52 10.32 -4.32
CA ALA A 71 13.18 9.38 -3.24
C ALA A 71 14.37 8.52 -2.78
N GLY A 72 15.53 8.61 -3.44
CA GLY A 72 16.70 7.77 -3.15
C GLY A 72 16.54 6.31 -3.60
N MET A 73 15.65 6.04 -4.56
CA MET A 73 15.32 4.71 -5.05
C MET A 73 15.91 4.47 -6.45
N SER A 74 16.30 3.23 -6.72
CA SER A 74 16.85 2.81 -8.03
C SER A 74 15.80 2.16 -8.94
N SER A 75 14.63 1.81 -8.39
CA SER A 75 13.55 1.15 -9.11
C SER A 75 12.19 1.49 -8.52
N ASN A 76 11.15 1.40 -9.34
CA ASN A 76 9.75 1.54 -8.94
C ASN A 76 9.19 0.22 -8.38
N ASP A 77 9.91 -0.41 -7.45
CA ASP A 77 9.50 -1.67 -6.82
C ASP A 77 8.35 -1.41 -5.82
N PRO A 78 7.15 -1.98 -6.02
CA PRO A 78 6.03 -1.78 -5.11
C PRO A 78 6.30 -2.18 -3.67
N TRP A 79 7.13 -3.19 -3.44
CA TRP A 79 7.46 -3.63 -2.09
C TRP A 79 8.27 -2.60 -1.30
N GLU A 80 9.10 -1.83 -2.00
CA GLU A 80 9.93 -0.79 -1.40
C GLU A 80 9.23 0.58 -1.44
N TRP A 81 8.58 0.91 -2.54
CA TRP A 81 7.93 2.22 -2.75
C TRP A 81 6.91 2.55 -1.66
N VAL A 82 6.09 1.58 -1.28
CA VAL A 82 5.05 1.78 -0.27
C VAL A 82 5.61 2.00 1.14
N LYS A 83 6.85 1.58 1.42
CA LYS A 83 7.53 1.89 2.70
C LYS A 83 7.94 3.35 2.79
N HIS A 84 8.21 3.99 1.66
CA HIS A 84 8.54 5.41 1.60
C HIS A 84 7.29 6.29 1.52
N SER A 85 6.29 5.89 0.75
CA SER A 85 5.12 6.70 0.41
C SER A 85 3.88 6.43 1.27
N HIS A 86 3.92 5.39 2.11
CA HIS A 86 2.73 4.82 2.77
C HIS A 86 1.61 4.41 1.78
N GLY A 87 1.92 4.31 0.50
CA GLY A 87 0.95 4.02 -0.56
C GLY A 87 -0.18 5.04 -0.68
N VAL A 88 0.04 6.29 -0.25
CA VAL A 88 -0.95 7.37 -0.37
C VAL A 88 -1.06 7.81 -1.83
N THR A 89 -2.28 7.99 -2.31
CA THR A 89 -2.56 8.53 -3.66
C THR A 89 -3.54 9.71 -3.57
N TYR A 90 -3.71 10.43 -4.68
CA TYR A 90 -4.73 11.48 -4.79
C TYR A 90 -6.13 10.92 -5.11
N GLU A 91 -6.22 9.64 -5.48
CA GLU A 91 -7.42 9.05 -6.08
C GLU A 91 -8.38 8.46 -5.04
N ASP A 92 -7.85 8.08 -3.88
CA ASP A 92 -8.64 7.48 -2.81
C ASP A 92 -8.10 7.83 -1.41
N PHE A 93 -8.67 7.18 -0.39
CA PHE A 93 -8.36 7.42 1.01
C PHE A 93 -7.62 6.25 1.67
N TRP A 94 -7.16 5.28 0.88
CA TRP A 94 -6.41 4.16 1.41
C TRP A 94 -4.95 4.50 1.60
N TRP A 95 -4.38 4.00 2.69
CA TRP A 95 -2.95 4.07 2.94
C TRP A 95 -2.50 2.95 3.86
N ILE A 96 -1.20 2.82 3.99
CA ILE A 96 -0.53 1.72 4.68
C ILE A 96 0.21 2.27 5.89
N ARG A 97 -0.08 1.70 7.07
CA ARG A 97 0.66 1.96 8.30
C ARG A 97 1.47 0.74 8.70
N PHE A 98 2.75 0.94 8.97
CA PHE A 98 3.65 -0.11 9.39
C PHE A 98 3.66 -0.28 10.93
N PRO A 99 4.04 -1.45 11.44
CA PRO A 99 4.11 -1.71 12.88
C PRO A 99 4.99 -0.69 13.61
N GLY A 100 4.49 -0.17 14.74
CA GLY A 100 5.19 0.81 15.59
C GLY A 100 4.93 2.27 15.23
N GLU A 101 4.27 2.55 14.11
CA GLU A 101 3.92 3.91 13.71
C GLU A 101 2.65 4.41 14.41
N GLN A 102 2.63 5.70 14.72
CA GLN A 102 1.47 6.40 15.30
C GLN A 102 0.92 7.48 14.36
N LEU A 103 1.24 7.36 13.07
CA LEU A 103 0.78 8.28 12.03
C LEU A 103 -0.75 8.20 11.88
N THR A 104 -1.33 9.34 11.51
CA THR A 104 -2.76 9.52 11.19
C THR A 104 -2.93 9.97 9.75
N TRP A 105 -4.16 9.92 9.24
CA TRP A 105 -4.49 10.40 7.89
C TRP A 105 -4.04 11.85 7.66
N LYS A 106 -4.11 12.70 8.69
CA LYS A 106 -3.68 14.09 8.63
C LYS A 106 -2.18 14.23 8.31
N ASP A 107 -1.36 13.29 8.75
CA ASP A 107 0.08 13.31 8.61
C ASP A 107 0.52 12.89 7.19
N VAL A 108 -0.19 11.92 6.62
CA VAL A 108 0.21 11.26 5.36
C VAL A 108 -0.56 11.73 4.13
N ARG A 109 -1.76 12.32 4.28
CA ARG A 109 -2.58 12.75 3.14
C ARG A 109 -1.81 13.73 2.25
N VAL A 110 -2.05 13.61 0.95
CA VAL A 110 -1.49 14.55 0.00
C VAL A 110 -2.09 15.95 0.21
N ARG A 111 -1.27 16.99 0.05
CA ARG A 111 -1.61 18.38 0.37
C ARG A 111 -1.74 19.24 -0.88
#